data_AF-A0AAR2KGA4-F1
#
_entry.id   AF-A0AAR2KGA4-F1
#
_cell.length_a   1.000
_cell.length_b   1.000
_cell.length_c   1.000
_cell.angle_alpha   90.00
_cell.angle_beta   90.00
_cell.angle_gamma   90.00
#
_symmetry.space_group_name_H-M   'P 1'
#
loop_
_entity.id
_entity.type
_entity.pdbx_description
1 polymer ?
#
loop_
_entity_poly.entity_id
_entity_poly.type
_entity_poly.pdbx_seq_one_letter_code
_entity_poly.pdbx_strand_id
1 'polypeptide(L)'
;MISVQPVPMNTVMLSDNTDSPDRLSRWPEVFVVPTFSYEVEYTLKEGNCTFEKEGKSLILTRDQKHNILEGMAAEIYKLKAYPSGEQIRKASEALVTKHLCLRERGSKTGYDGWKNSLCFKMGNYRTKLSRAGVKDVAVNAGKRSKSNPEASASRSSIKRPRRGEVNFLPNYPSGENKDILETLRLAMVEEFKKTTAERNMILIHQHMQRTFALRREEIVNSTSPIADLKERWPALFGEAQLYSEFHRITNQNLPFSFFAGLDKYTQQLLQLYKKKRTGIFGEKMANLLRAYAEQVRLMYNVLNIGVSFSICVNILTFVHQDKNDKRSKSSSFGWPTTLLERRLISSLQELQGT
;
A
#
# COMPACT_ATOMS: atom_id res chain seq x y z
N MET A 1 -16.31 -27.72 -32.13
CA MET A 1 -14.95 -27.55 -31.57
C MET A 1 -14.33 -26.35 -32.25
N ILE A 2 -14.33 -25.20 -31.59
CA ILE A 2 -13.65 -23.98 -32.06
C ILE A 2 -12.74 -23.57 -30.92
N SER A 3 -11.44 -23.68 -31.17
CA SER A 3 -10.37 -23.27 -30.27
C SER A 3 -10.34 -21.75 -30.22
N VAL A 4 -10.84 -21.16 -29.15
CA VAL A 4 -10.68 -19.73 -28.87
C VAL A 4 -9.41 -19.56 -28.06
N GLN A 5 -8.34 -19.12 -28.72
CA GLN A 5 -7.15 -18.64 -28.02
C GLN A 5 -7.49 -17.35 -27.25
N PRO A 6 -6.96 -17.17 -26.03
CA PRO A 6 -7.15 -15.93 -25.29
C PRO A 6 -6.43 -14.77 -26.01
N VAL A 7 -7.20 -13.75 -26.38
CA VAL A 7 -6.70 -12.45 -26.83
C VAL A 7 -5.86 -11.85 -25.68
N PRO A 8 -4.63 -11.38 -25.94
CA PRO A 8 -3.74 -10.96 -24.87
C PRO A 8 -4.28 -9.69 -24.22
N MET A 9 -4.56 -9.75 -22.91
CA MET A 9 -4.51 -8.55 -22.09
C MET A 9 -3.16 -7.91 -22.37
N ASN A 10 -3.15 -6.64 -22.81
CA ASN A 10 -1.96 -5.81 -22.83
C ASN A 10 -1.49 -5.58 -21.39
N THR A 11 -0.93 -6.64 -20.81
CA THR A 11 0.05 -6.59 -19.74
C THR A 11 1.28 -6.03 -20.42
N VAL A 12 1.38 -4.71 -20.42
CA VAL A 12 2.66 -4.05 -20.58
C VAL A 12 3.47 -4.46 -19.36
N MET A 13 4.14 -5.62 -19.49
CA MET A 13 5.33 -5.98 -18.75
C MET A 13 6.37 -4.93 -19.09
N LEU A 14 6.41 -3.83 -18.33
CA LEU A 14 7.59 -2.99 -18.28
C LEU A 14 8.57 -3.68 -17.33
N SER A 15 9.56 -4.33 -17.96
CA SER A 15 10.77 -4.82 -17.34
C SER A 15 11.48 -3.74 -16.51
N ASP A 16 12.16 -4.23 -15.49
CA ASP A 16 12.97 -3.51 -14.51
C ASP A 16 13.90 -2.42 -15.05
N ASN A 17 14.16 -1.47 -14.14
CA ASN A 17 15.19 -0.42 -14.12
C ASN A 17 14.78 0.95 -14.65
N THR A 18 14.28 1.77 -13.72
CA THR A 18 14.90 3.06 -13.32
C THR A 18 14.13 3.62 -12.12
N ASP A 19 14.82 3.74 -10.99
CA ASP A 19 14.43 4.47 -9.76
C ASP A 19 12.94 4.50 -9.42
N SER A 20 12.45 3.34 -8.99
CA SER A 20 11.23 3.23 -8.20
C SER A 20 11.52 3.64 -6.73
N PRO A 21 10.55 4.17 -5.97
CA PRO A 21 10.76 4.42 -4.55
C PRO A 21 11.25 3.13 -3.87
N ASP A 22 12.31 3.23 -3.06
CA ASP A 22 13.09 2.11 -2.50
C ASP A 22 12.29 0.93 -1.89
N ARG A 23 10.99 1.10 -1.62
CA ARG A 23 10.12 0.11 -0.98
C ARG A 23 8.85 -0.22 -1.78
N LEU A 24 9.00 -0.62 -3.04
CA LEU A 24 7.90 -1.24 -3.79
C LEU A 24 7.63 -2.71 -3.42
N SER A 25 8.46 -3.32 -2.57
CA SER A 25 8.31 -4.74 -2.22
C SER A 25 7.13 -4.98 -1.27
N ARG A 26 6.12 -5.75 -1.73
CA ARG A 26 4.98 -6.14 -0.88
C ARG A 26 5.52 -7.02 0.24
N TRP A 27 4.95 -6.90 1.45
CA TRP A 27 5.33 -7.81 2.53
C TRP A 27 5.03 -9.25 2.08
N PRO A 28 6.05 -10.12 2.00
CA PRO A 28 5.88 -11.45 1.44
C PRO A 28 5.07 -12.33 2.39
N GLU A 29 4.43 -13.35 1.83
CA GLU A 29 3.68 -14.32 2.65
C GLU A 29 4.61 -15.08 3.59
N VAL A 30 5.78 -15.47 3.06
CA VAL A 30 6.92 -16.06 3.77
C VAL A 30 8.09 -15.07 3.72
N PHE A 31 8.61 -14.69 4.87
CA PHE A 31 9.75 -13.78 4.95
C PHE A 31 11.03 -14.51 4.53
N VAL A 32 11.78 -13.92 3.59
CA VAL A 32 13.07 -14.47 3.15
C VAL A 32 14.17 -13.98 4.08
N VAL A 33 14.80 -14.91 4.78
CA VAL A 33 15.91 -14.60 5.70
C VAL A 33 17.16 -14.24 4.87
N PRO A 34 17.75 -13.06 5.06
CA PRO A 34 18.93 -12.63 4.32
C PRO A 34 20.14 -13.52 4.63
N THR A 35 21.20 -13.35 3.83
CA THR A 35 22.52 -13.91 4.15
C THR A 35 23.24 -13.02 5.16
N PHE A 36 23.87 -13.63 6.14
CA PHE A 36 24.67 -12.97 7.17
C PHE A 36 26.16 -12.95 6.78
N SER A 37 27.03 -12.47 7.68
CA SER A 37 28.48 -12.56 7.44
C SER A 37 28.91 -14.01 7.30
N TYR A 38 30.01 -14.24 6.57
CA TYR A 38 30.55 -15.58 6.34
C TYR A 38 30.76 -16.38 7.64
N GLU A 39 31.32 -15.73 8.67
CA GLU A 39 31.54 -16.34 10.00
C GLU A 39 30.22 -16.78 10.65
N VAL A 40 29.18 -15.94 10.58
CA VAL A 40 27.87 -16.22 11.17
C VAL A 40 27.18 -17.33 10.40
N GLU A 41 27.20 -17.31 9.06
CA GLU A 41 26.63 -18.38 8.24
C GLU A 41 27.29 -19.73 8.52
N TYR A 42 28.63 -19.75 8.63
CA TYR A 42 29.36 -20.96 9.02
C TYR A 42 28.92 -21.45 10.41
N THR A 43 28.85 -20.56 11.39
CA THR A 43 28.43 -20.88 12.76
C THR A 43 26.99 -21.40 12.82
N LEU A 44 26.08 -20.81 12.04
CA LEU A 44 24.69 -21.25 11.93
C LEU A 44 24.58 -22.64 11.29
N LYS A 45 25.40 -22.91 10.27
CA LYS A 45 25.47 -24.22 9.61
C LYS A 45 25.92 -25.31 10.59
N GLU A 46 27.03 -25.10 11.29
CA GLU A 46 27.53 -26.04 12.31
C GLU A 46 26.55 -26.19 13.48
N GLY A 47 25.93 -25.10 13.91
CA GLY A 47 24.88 -25.11 14.92
C GLY A 47 23.66 -25.93 14.51
N ASN A 48 23.21 -25.83 13.26
CA ASN A 48 22.11 -26.63 12.73
C ASN A 48 22.46 -28.13 12.70
N CYS A 49 23.67 -28.49 12.24
CA CYS A 49 24.15 -29.87 12.28
C CYS A 49 24.16 -30.45 13.71
N THR A 50 24.57 -29.64 14.69
CA THR A 50 24.60 -30.04 16.11
C THR A 50 23.18 -30.17 16.67
N PHE A 51 22.29 -29.26 16.29
CA PHE A 51 20.88 -29.31 16.70
C PHE A 51 20.18 -30.57 16.17
N GLU A 52 20.42 -30.95 14.92
CA GLU A 52 19.87 -32.17 14.32
C GLU A 52 20.37 -33.44 15.02
N LYS A 53 21.65 -33.48 15.41
CA LYS A 53 22.26 -34.65 16.07
C LYS A 53 21.87 -34.76 17.55
N GLU A 54 21.85 -33.64 18.27
CA GLU A 54 21.83 -33.65 19.75
C GLU A 54 20.66 -32.85 20.36
N GLY A 55 19.86 -32.15 19.55
CA GLY A 55 18.80 -31.24 20.05
C GLY A 55 19.35 -30.04 20.83
N LYS A 56 20.64 -29.72 20.69
CA LYS A 56 21.29 -28.61 21.39
C LYS A 56 21.16 -27.32 20.61
N SER A 57 20.58 -26.30 21.25
CA SER A 57 20.51 -24.95 20.69
C SER A 57 21.89 -24.31 20.68
N LEU A 58 22.17 -23.51 19.66
CA LEU A 58 23.39 -22.73 19.51
C LEU A 58 23.37 -21.53 20.46
N ILE A 59 24.46 -21.34 21.19
CA ILE A 59 24.68 -20.14 22.01
C ILE A 59 25.52 -19.17 21.19
N LEU A 60 24.91 -18.04 20.80
CA LEU A 60 25.58 -17.00 20.02
C LEU A 60 26.37 -16.05 20.91
N THR A 61 27.51 -15.58 20.40
CA THR A 61 28.18 -14.41 20.99
C THR A 61 27.34 -13.14 20.77
N ARG A 62 27.65 -12.09 21.54
CA ARG A 62 26.99 -10.79 21.39
C ARG A 62 27.10 -10.25 19.96
N ASP A 63 28.27 -10.40 19.34
CA ASP A 63 28.56 -9.80 18.04
C ASP A 63 27.93 -10.62 16.90
N GLN A 64 27.91 -11.95 17.02
CA GLN A 64 27.15 -12.82 16.10
C GLN A 64 25.65 -12.52 16.15
N LYS A 65 25.07 -12.39 17.35
CA LYS A 65 23.67 -12.00 17.51
C LYS A 65 23.41 -10.61 16.93
N HIS A 66 24.32 -9.66 17.12
CA HIS A 66 24.21 -8.33 16.54
C HIS A 66 24.18 -8.37 15.01
N ASN A 67 25.05 -9.16 14.38
CA ASN A 67 25.14 -9.31 12.93
C ASN A 67 23.83 -9.86 12.34
N ILE A 68 23.28 -10.93 12.92
CA ILE A 68 21.98 -11.50 12.52
C ILE A 68 20.89 -10.43 12.61
N LEU A 69 20.81 -9.74 13.75
CA LEU A 69 19.80 -8.71 13.97
C LEU A 69 19.97 -7.52 13.00
N GLU A 70 21.19 -7.11 12.67
CA GLU A 70 21.45 -6.03 11.70
C GLU A 70 21.02 -6.44 10.29
N GLY A 71 21.38 -7.65 9.84
CA GLY A 71 20.97 -8.19 8.54
C GLY A 71 19.45 -8.29 8.42
N MET A 72 18.80 -8.87 9.43
CA MET A 72 17.33 -8.96 9.50
C MET A 72 16.68 -7.58 9.51
N ALA A 73 17.20 -6.62 10.28
CA ALA A 73 16.65 -5.27 10.34
C ALA A 73 16.77 -4.52 9.00
N ALA A 74 17.90 -4.68 8.31
CA ALA A 74 18.09 -4.12 6.97
C ALA A 74 17.07 -4.69 5.98
N GLU A 75 16.87 -6.01 5.98
CA GLU A 75 15.92 -6.67 5.06
C GLU A 75 14.46 -6.29 5.37
N ILE A 76 14.09 -6.24 6.65
CA ILE A 76 12.77 -5.76 7.07
C ILE A 76 12.56 -4.30 6.66
N TYR A 77 13.60 -3.45 6.79
CA TYR A 77 13.50 -2.04 6.46
C TYR A 77 13.26 -1.78 4.97
N LYS A 78 13.85 -2.59 4.07
CA LYS A 78 13.57 -2.55 2.63
C LYS A 78 12.07 -2.76 2.34
N LEU A 79 11.42 -3.61 3.12
CA LEU A 79 9.97 -3.83 3.00
C LEU A 79 9.17 -2.69 3.66
N LYS A 80 9.55 -2.28 4.88
CA LYS A 80 8.84 -1.27 5.66
C LYS A 80 9.68 -0.68 6.80
N ALA A 81 9.76 0.64 6.91
CA ALA A 81 10.40 1.31 8.06
C ALA A 81 9.72 1.02 9.41
N TYR A 82 8.38 0.96 9.40
CA TYR A 82 7.55 0.77 10.58
C TYR A 82 6.73 -0.54 10.48
N PRO A 83 7.38 -1.71 10.57
CA PRO A 83 6.68 -2.99 10.54
C PRO A 83 5.76 -3.13 11.76
N SER A 84 4.62 -3.79 11.55
CA SER A 84 3.73 -4.17 12.65
C SER A 84 4.34 -5.30 13.49
N GLY A 85 3.84 -5.48 14.72
CA GLY A 85 4.29 -6.58 15.58
C GLY A 85 4.09 -7.96 14.95
N GLU A 86 3.06 -8.12 14.10
CA GLU A 86 2.81 -9.36 13.36
C GLU A 86 3.81 -9.59 12.23
N GLN A 87 4.19 -8.52 11.51
CA GLN A 87 5.24 -8.58 10.50
C GLN A 87 6.60 -8.96 11.12
N ILE A 88 6.95 -8.37 12.27
CA ILE A 88 8.16 -8.75 13.01
C ILE A 88 8.07 -10.20 13.49
N ARG A 89 6.90 -10.64 13.96
CA ARG A 89 6.66 -12.04 14.36
C ARG A 89 6.97 -13.00 13.21
N LYS A 90 6.41 -12.77 12.02
CA LYS A 90 6.66 -13.60 10.82
C LYS A 90 8.14 -13.63 10.42
N ALA A 91 8.85 -12.50 10.50
CA ALA A 91 10.28 -12.47 10.21
C ALA A 91 11.10 -13.28 11.23
N SER A 92 10.71 -13.23 12.50
CA SER A 92 11.36 -13.98 13.59
C SER A 92 11.11 -15.48 13.47
N GLU A 93 9.87 -15.85 13.12
CA GLU A 93 9.48 -17.22 12.83
C GLU A 93 10.27 -17.79 11.64
N ALA A 94 10.39 -17.04 10.54
CA ALA A 94 11.18 -17.45 9.39
C ALA A 94 12.67 -17.65 9.74
N LEU A 95 13.25 -16.77 10.56
CA LEU A 95 14.63 -16.89 11.03
C LEU A 95 14.86 -18.21 11.78
N VAL A 96 14.02 -18.52 12.77
CA VAL A 96 14.16 -19.74 13.57
C VAL A 96 13.81 -20.99 12.76
N THR A 97 12.88 -20.89 11.81
CA THR A 97 12.54 -22.01 10.92
C THR A 97 13.70 -22.36 9.99
N LYS A 98 14.40 -21.37 9.45
CA LYS A 98 15.61 -21.58 8.61
C LYS A 98 16.79 -22.08 9.43
N HIS A 99 16.93 -21.60 10.67
CA HIS A 99 18.03 -21.94 11.57
C HIS A 99 17.48 -22.47 12.90
N LEU A 100 17.10 -23.75 12.93
CA LEU A 100 16.53 -24.41 14.10
C LEU A 100 17.44 -24.35 15.33
N CYS A 101 18.76 -24.26 15.11
CA CYS A 101 19.73 -24.07 16.18
C CYS A 101 19.51 -22.80 17.01
N LEU A 102 18.80 -21.79 16.46
CA LEU A 102 18.48 -20.54 17.14
C LEU A 102 17.23 -20.61 18.03
N ARG A 103 16.55 -21.76 18.08
CA ARG A 103 15.31 -21.93 18.83
C ARG A 103 15.55 -21.77 20.34
N GLU A 104 14.80 -20.85 20.95
CA GLU A 104 14.90 -20.57 22.39
C GLU A 104 14.22 -21.66 23.23
N ARG A 105 14.95 -22.21 24.20
CA ARG A 105 14.42 -23.19 25.15
C ARG A 105 13.44 -22.53 26.11
N GLY A 106 12.30 -23.18 26.35
CA GLY A 106 11.26 -22.69 27.27
C GLY A 106 10.27 -21.68 26.67
N SER A 107 10.46 -21.22 25.42
CA SER A 107 9.43 -20.50 24.69
C SER A 107 8.45 -21.48 24.03
N LYS A 108 7.14 -21.21 24.14
CA LYS A 108 6.10 -22.00 23.45
C LYS A 108 6.27 -21.98 21.92
N THR A 109 6.75 -20.87 21.38
CA THR A 109 6.95 -20.69 19.94
C THR A 109 8.38 -20.96 19.49
N GLY A 110 9.36 -20.69 20.37
CA GLY A 110 10.79 -20.81 20.08
C GLY A 110 11.42 -19.57 19.43
N TYR A 111 10.62 -18.55 19.08
CA TYR A 111 11.08 -17.32 18.41
C TYR A 111 10.71 -16.02 19.14
N ASP A 112 10.05 -16.07 20.30
CA ASP A 112 9.54 -14.87 20.99
C ASP A 112 10.64 -13.88 21.42
N GLY A 113 11.79 -14.37 21.89
CA GLY A 113 12.91 -13.50 22.24
C GLY A 113 13.61 -12.91 21.02
N TRP A 114 13.60 -13.61 19.88
CA TRP A 114 14.03 -13.04 18.59
C TRP A 114 13.09 -11.93 18.13
N LYS A 115 11.77 -12.11 18.26
CA LYS A 115 10.77 -11.07 17.99
C LYS A 115 11.01 -9.84 18.85
N ASN A 116 11.23 -10.00 20.16
CA ASN A 116 11.51 -8.88 21.05
C ASN A 116 12.82 -8.18 20.67
N SER A 117 13.87 -8.95 20.40
CA SER A 117 15.17 -8.43 19.97
C SER A 117 15.05 -7.62 18.67
N LEU A 118 14.28 -8.12 17.69
CA LEU A 118 14.01 -7.42 16.43
C LEU A 118 13.16 -6.17 16.61
N CYS A 119 12.17 -6.16 17.51
CA CYS A 119 11.41 -4.95 17.86
C CYS A 119 12.34 -3.82 18.32
N PHE A 120 13.27 -4.11 19.25
CA PHE A 120 14.25 -3.14 19.72
C PHE A 120 15.25 -2.76 18.62
N LYS A 121 15.76 -3.75 17.87
CA LYS A 121 16.70 -3.52 16.78
C LYS A 121 16.12 -2.60 15.70
N MET A 122 14.86 -2.79 15.31
CA MET A 122 14.18 -1.92 14.35
C MET A 122 14.07 -0.48 14.86
N GLY A 123 13.89 -0.28 16.17
CA GLY A 123 13.97 1.04 16.80
C GLY A 123 15.34 1.69 16.61
N ASN A 124 16.41 0.97 16.96
CA ASN A 124 17.78 1.44 16.83
C ASN A 124 18.18 1.69 15.37
N TYR A 125 17.77 0.80 14.47
CA TYR A 125 18.06 0.88 13.04
C TYR A 125 17.43 2.13 12.41
N ARG A 126 16.17 2.45 12.75
CA ARG A 126 15.54 3.72 12.35
C ARG A 126 16.29 4.95 12.88
N THR A 127 16.74 4.91 14.14
CA THR A 127 17.53 6.02 14.71
C THR A 127 18.86 6.20 13.96
N LYS A 128 19.55 5.10 13.61
CA LYS A 128 20.78 5.12 12.80
C LYS A 128 20.53 5.76 11.43
N LEU A 129 19.49 5.32 10.72
CA LEU A 129 19.14 5.86 9.40
C LEU A 129 18.67 7.31 9.45
N SER A 130 17.95 7.70 10.51
CA SER A 130 17.57 9.09 10.72
C SER A 130 18.79 10.00 10.89
N ARG A 131 19.83 9.55 11.61
CA ARG A 131 21.09 10.30 11.75
C ARG A 131 21.86 10.39 10.43
N ALA A 132 21.70 9.41 9.56
CA ALA A 132 22.25 9.42 8.20
C ALA A 132 21.45 10.31 7.22
N GLY A 133 20.37 10.97 7.67
CA GLY A 133 19.60 11.91 6.85
C GLY A 133 18.47 11.28 6.02
N VAL A 134 18.09 10.02 6.26
CA VAL A 134 16.98 9.39 5.53
C VAL A 134 15.65 10.06 5.92
N LYS A 135 15.06 10.84 5.00
CA LYS A 135 13.90 11.71 5.25
C LYS A 135 12.71 10.97 5.88
N ASP A 136 12.44 9.75 5.40
CA ASP A 136 11.29 8.92 5.79
C ASP A 136 11.27 8.57 7.29
N VAL A 137 12.43 8.49 7.92
CA VAL A 137 12.57 8.25 9.36
C VAL A 137 13.02 9.50 10.12
N ALA A 138 13.76 10.40 9.47
CA ALA A 138 14.25 11.65 10.06
C ALA A 138 13.13 12.64 10.36
N VAL A 139 12.01 12.61 9.63
CA VAL A 139 10.81 13.40 9.95
C VAL A 139 10.28 13.14 11.37
N ASN A 140 10.63 12.00 11.96
CA ASN A 140 10.27 11.66 13.34
C ASN A 140 11.39 11.95 14.36
N ALA A 141 12.58 12.32 13.90
CA ALA A 141 13.65 12.82 14.77
C ALA A 141 13.43 14.32 15.04
N GLY A 142 13.69 14.74 16.27
CA GLY A 142 13.38 16.11 16.71
C GLY A 142 12.07 16.24 17.49
N LYS A 143 11.61 15.18 18.15
CA LYS A 143 10.76 15.38 19.32
C LYS A 143 11.60 16.04 20.39
N ARG A 144 11.06 17.10 21.00
CA ARG A 144 11.59 17.66 22.23
C ARG A 144 11.89 16.54 23.23
N SER A 145 13.15 16.38 23.61
CA SER A 145 13.62 15.39 24.57
C SER A 145 14.59 16.05 25.54
N LYS A 146 14.97 15.35 26.63
CA LYS A 146 16.03 15.84 27.54
C LYS A 146 17.35 16.11 26.81
N SER A 147 17.63 15.41 25.72
CA SER A 147 18.84 15.57 24.91
C SER A 147 18.66 16.45 23.66
N ASN A 148 17.44 16.90 23.37
CA ASN A 148 17.15 17.84 22.29
C ASN A 148 16.01 18.79 22.71
N PRO A 149 16.29 19.74 23.63
CA PRO A 149 15.26 20.58 24.24
C PRO A 149 14.74 21.68 23.31
N GLU A 150 15.44 22.02 22.23
CA GLU A 150 15.04 23.07 21.27
C GLU A 150 14.18 22.54 20.11
N ALA A 151 14.02 21.21 19.99
CA ALA A 151 13.27 20.64 18.89
C ALA A 151 11.75 20.83 19.07
N SER A 152 11.02 20.76 17.95
CA SER A 152 9.58 20.99 17.92
C SER A 152 8.84 20.08 18.93
N ALA A 153 7.81 20.64 19.58
CA ALA A 153 7.01 19.90 20.55
C ALA A 153 6.44 18.64 19.90
N SER A 154 6.32 17.55 20.67
CA SER A 154 5.80 16.25 20.19
C SER A 154 4.41 16.31 19.53
N ARG A 155 3.71 17.45 19.62
CA ARG A 155 2.37 17.72 19.07
C ARG A 155 2.36 18.74 17.91
N SER A 156 3.51 19.18 17.40
CA SER A 156 3.56 19.99 16.18
C SER A 156 2.84 19.25 15.05
N SER A 157 2.18 20.00 14.16
CA SER A 157 1.25 19.55 13.10
C SER A 157 1.88 18.70 11.98
N ILE A 158 2.95 17.98 12.28
CA ILE A 158 3.56 17.00 11.37
C ILE A 158 2.53 15.88 11.18
N LYS A 159 1.95 15.80 9.98
CA LYS A 159 1.21 14.62 9.53
C LYS A 159 2.15 13.44 9.77
N ARG A 160 1.79 12.51 10.66
CA ARG A 160 2.64 11.35 10.93
C ARG A 160 2.33 10.27 9.90
N PRO A 161 3.30 9.40 9.57
CA PRO A 161 3.00 8.18 8.83
C PRO A 161 1.85 7.45 9.52
N ARG A 162 0.69 7.35 8.85
CA ARG A 162 -0.40 6.53 9.37
C ARG A 162 -0.05 5.07 9.14
N ARG A 163 -0.57 4.19 10.01
CA ARG A 163 -0.43 2.73 9.85
C ARG A 163 -0.89 2.35 8.44
N GLY A 164 0.04 1.97 7.56
CA GLY A 164 -0.25 1.55 6.18
C GLY A 164 0.54 2.29 5.11
N GLU A 165 1.04 3.50 5.39
CA GLU A 165 1.93 4.21 4.48
C GLU A 165 3.35 3.60 4.57
N VAL A 166 3.81 3.00 3.47
CA VAL A 166 5.14 2.37 3.35
C VAL A 166 6.17 3.40 2.93
N ASN A 167 5.77 4.36 2.09
CA ASN A 167 6.60 5.45 1.58
C ASN A 167 6.00 6.79 2.02
N PHE A 168 6.27 7.17 3.28
CA PHE A 168 5.69 8.37 3.85
C PHE A 168 6.36 9.63 3.31
N LEU A 169 7.69 9.70 3.40
CA LEU A 169 8.51 10.81 2.90
C LEU A 169 9.82 10.25 2.31
N PRO A 170 9.79 9.62 1.12
CA PRO A 170 10.97 9.02 0.51
C PRO A 170 12.02 10.09 0.15
N ASN A 171 13.28 9.66 0.04
CA ASN A 171 14.34 10.49 -0.51
C ASN A 171 14.13 10.66 -2.03
N TYR A 172 14.77 11.67 -2.60
CA TYR A 172 14.81 11.81 -4.05
C TYR A 172 15.63 10.67 -4.68
N PRO A 173 15.31 10.29 -5.93
CA PRO A 173 16.12 9.35 -6.70
C PRO A 173 17.61 9.73 -6.75
N SER A 174 18.48 8.74 -6.94
CA SER A 174 19.92 8.96 -6.88
C SER A 174 20.37 9.88 -8.00
N GLY A 175 21.02 11.00 -7.66
CA GLY A 175 21.49 11.99 -8.63
C GLY A 175 20.41 12.97 -9.11
N GLU A 176 19.16 12.85 -8.65
CA GLU A 176 18.10 13.81 -8.95
C GLU A 176 17.98 14.85 -7.83
N ASN A 177 17.98 16.13 -8.21
CA ASN A 177 17.73 17.24 -7.31
C ASN A 177 16.32 17.80 -7.53
N LYS A 178 15.92 18.76 -6.69
CA LYS A 178 14.58 19.37 -6.76
C LYS A 178 14.29 20.00 -8.13
N ASP A 179 15.29 20.62 -8.74
CA ASP A 179 15.12 21.37 -10.00
C ASP A 179 14.89 20.42 -11.19
N ILE A 180 15.59 19.28 -11.23
CA ILE A 180 15.35 18.22 -12.20
C ILE A 180 13.91 17.69 -12.06
N LEU A 181 13.48 17.40 -10.83
CA LEU A 181 12.13 16.91 -10.56
C LEU A 181 11.04 17.93 -10.90
N GLU A 182 11.29 19.22 -10.67
CA GLU A 182 10.37 20.30 -11.06
C GLU A 182 10.27 20.44 -12.58
N THR A 183 11.38 20.23 -13.30
CA THR A 183 11.38 20.22 -14.78
C THR A 183 10.50 19.09 -15.33
N LEU A 184 10.61 17.89 -14.77
CA LEU A 184 9.74 16.76 -15.13
C LEU A 184 8.26 17.03 -14.81
N ARG A 185 7.99 17.70 -13.69
CA ARG A 185 6.62 18.13 -13.35
C ARG A 185 6.07 19.11 -14.38
N LEU A 186 6.84 20.12 -14.78
CA LEU A 186 6.43 21.10 -15.79
C LEU A 186 6.11 20.42 -17.12
N ALA A 187 6.97 19.51 -17.59
CA ALA A 187 6.72 18.73 -18.81
C ALA A 187 5.41 17.92 -18.71
N MET A 188 5.13 17.33 -17.55
CA MET A 188 3.89 16.61 -17.31
C MET A 188 2.66 17.52 -17.30
N VAL A 189 2.76 18.74 -16.77
CA VAL A 189 1.65 19.71 -16.81
C VAL A 189 1.35 20.13 -18.24
N GLU A 190 2.36 20.42 -19.06
CA GLU A 190 2.17 20.72 -20.48
C GLU A 190 1.52 19.55 -21.22
N GLU A 191 1.95 18.32 -20.95
CA GLU A 191 1.34 17.12 -21.53
C GLU A 191 -0.14 16.97 -21.15
N PHE A 192 -0.52 17.40 -19.93
CA PHE A 192 -1.90 17.36 -19.48
C PHE A 192 -2.81 18.41 -20.13
N LYS A 193 -2.26 19.49 -20.69
CA LYS A 193 -3.02 20.51 -21.45
C LYS A 193 -3.50 19.99 -22.80
N LYS A 194 -2.84 18.97 -23.36
CA LYS A 194 -3.27 18.32 -24.61
C LYS A 194 -4.61 17.62 -24.42
N THR A 195 -5.29 17.39 -25.54
CA THR A 195 -6.54 16.62 -25.54
C THR A 195 -6.31 15.20 -25.06
N THR A 196 -7.37 14.52 -24.61
CA THR A 196 -7.24 13.16 -24.07
C THR A 196 -6.70 12.16 -25.10
N ALA A 197 -6.98 12.37 -26.40
CA ALA A 197 -6.50 11.51 -27.48
C ALA A 197 -5.01 11.70 -27.81
N GLU A 198 -4.48 12.92 -27.64
CA GLU A 198 -3.09 13.27 -27.97
C GLU A 198 -2.13 13.09 -26.80
N ARG A 199 -2.67 12.90 -25.59
CA ARG A 199 -1.92 12.85 -24.35
C ARG A 199 -1.05 11.59 -24.29
N ASN A 200 0.25 11.79 -24.10
CA ASN A 200 1.19 10.70 -23.89
C ASN A 200 1.09 10.14 -22.45
N MET A 201 0.22 9.14 -22.28
CA MET A 201 0.01 8.49 -20.99
C MET A 201 1.24 7.75 -20.45
N ILE A 202 2.13 7.29 -21.32
CA ILE A 202 3.37 6.60 -20.93
C ILE A 202 4.32 7.61 -20.28
N LEU A 203 4.54 8.75 -20.93
CA LEU A 203 5.38 9.83 -20.40
C LEU A 203 4.85 10.33 -19.05
N ILE A 204 3.54 10.54 -18.93
CA ILE A 204 2.90 10.92 -17.67
C ILE A 204 3.17 9.89 -16.59
N HIS A 205 3.02 8.59 -16.88
CA HIS A 205 3.24 7.55 -15.89
C HIS A 205 4.70 7.53 -15.41
N GLN A 206 5.66 7.63 -16.33
CA GLN A 206 7.09 7.70 -16.00
C GLN A 206 7.43 8.94 -15.17
N HIS A 207 6.94 10.11 -15.57
CA HIS A 207 7.17 11.36 -14.83
C HIS A 207 6.50 11.33 -13.47
N MET A 208 5.29 10.78 -13.36
CA MET A 208 4.63 10.55 -12.08
C MET A 208 5.48 9.64 -11.19
N GLN A 209 6.04 8.55 -11.69
CA GLN A 209 6.90 7.67 -10.90
C GLN A 209 8.14 8.41 -10.36
N ARG A 210 8.90 9.10 -11.22
CA ARG A 210 10.14 9.80 -10.82
C ARG A 210 9.89 10.95 -9.84
N THR A 211 8.83 11.73 -10.08
CA THR A 211 8.49 12.90 -9.25
C THR A 211 7.73 12.56 -7.96
N PHE A 212 7.58 11.26 -7.62
CA PHE A 212 6.85 10.83 -6.42
C PHE A 212 7.41 11.44 -5.13
N ALA A 213 8.73 11.47 -4.97
CA ALA A 213 9.34 11.99 -3.76
C ALA A 213 9.11 13.51 -3.58
N LEU A 214 9.23 14.28 -4.67
CA LEU A 214 8.90 15.71 -4.69
C LEU A 214 7.42 15.94 -4.32
N ARG A 215 6.50 15.21 -4.96
CA ARG A 215 5.07 15.28 -4.63
C ARG A 215 4.77 15.00 -3.17
N ARG A 216 5.34 13.93 -2.62
CA ARG A 216 5.15 13.56 -1.23
C ARG A 216 5.68 14.61 -0.29
N GLU A 217 6.85 15.17 -0.56
CA GLU A 217 7.41 16.26 0.23
C GLU A 217 6.48 17.47 0.26
N GLU A 218 5.95 17.88 -0.89
CA GLU A 218 4.98 18.98 -0.96
C GLU A 218 3.69 18.66 -0.19
N ILE A 219 3.04 17.52 -0.45
CA ILE A 219 1.76 17.15 0.17
C ILE A 219 1.86 16.93 1.69
N VAL A 220 2.99 16.41 2.15
CA VAL A 220 3.24 16.14 3.57
C VAL A 220 3.58 17.42 4.31
N ASN A 221 4.45 18.26 3.75
CA ASN A 221 4.95 19.46 4.42
C ASN A 221 4.05 20.67 4.22
N SER A 222 3.26 20.73 3.15
CA SER A 222 2.30 21.79 2.91
C SER A 222 0.89 21.40 3.36
N THR A 223 0.11 22.42 3.71
CA THR A 223 -1.34 22.31 3.89
C THR A 223 -2.01 23.11 2.79
N SER A 224 -1.66 22.81 1.53
CA SER A 224 -2.27 23.48 0.37
C SER A 224 -3.71 23.01 0.17
N PRO A 225 -4.64 23.91 -0.18
CA PRO A 225 -5.96 23.55 -0.68
C PRO A 225 -5.90 22.53 -1.83
N ILE A 226 -6.98 21.75 -1.97
CA ILE A 226 -7.09 20.73 -3.02
C ILE A 226 -7.10 21.37 -4.42
N ALA A 227 -7.60 22.60 -4.55
CA ALA A 227 -7.57 23.35 -5.80
C ALA A 227 -6.13 23.57 -6.28
N ASP A 228 -5.27 24.10 -5.42
CA ASP A 228 -3.86 24.34 -5.70
C ASP A 228 -3.11 23.03 -5.99
N LEU A 229 -3.46 21.96 -5.27
CA LEU A 229 -2.90 20.63 -5.54
C LEU A 229 -3.28 20.12 -6.94
N LYS A 230 -4.51 20.37 -7.37
CA LYS A 230 -5.00 19.99 -8.70
C LYS A 230 -4.33 20.78 -9.81
N GLU A 231 -4.09 22.07 -9.60
CA GLU A 231 -3.35 22.91 -10.54
C GLU A 231 -1.89 22.47 -10.63
N ARG A 232 -1.24 22.23 -9.48
CA ARG A 232 0.17 21.87 -9.42
C ARG A 232 0.45 20.44 -9.92
N TRP A 233 -0.46 19.51 -9.67
CA TRP A 233 -0.35 18.08 -9.99
C TRP A 233 -1.63 17.54 -10.64
N PRO A 234 -1.98 17.98 -11.86
CA PRO A 234 -3.24 17.59 -12.53
C PRO A 234 -3.34 16.07 -12.74
N ALA A 235 -2.19 15.41 -12.94
CA ALA A 235 -2.10 13.97 -13.09
C ALA A 235 -2.64 13.18 -11.90
N LEU A 236 -2.54 13.69 -10.66
CA LEU A 236 -3.10 13.01 -9.47
C LEU A 236 -4.62 12.84 -9.54
N PHE A 237 -5.30 13.64 -10.35
CA PHE A 237 -6.75 13.62 -10.52
C PHE A 237 -7.20 12.78 -11.72
N GLY A 238 -6.26 12.11 -12.40
CA GLY A 238 -6.55 11.03 -13.34
C GLY A 238 -6.67 9.68 -12.61
N GLU A 239 -7.71 8.90 -12.89
CA GLU A 239 -8.01 7.64 -12.19
C GLU A 239 -6.81 6.67 -12.15
N ALA A 240 -6.20 6.39 -13.30
CA ALA A 240 -5.06 5.49 -13.37
C ALA A 240 -3.88 5.96 -12.51
N GLN A 241 -3.58 7.26 -12.54
CA GLN A 241 -2.47 7.83 -11.78
C GLN A 241 -2.78 7.94 -10.29
N LEU A 242 -4.04 8.15 -9.90
CA LEU A 242 -4.47 8.09 -8.51
C LEU A 242 -4.26 6.68 -7.93
N TYR A 243 -4.61 5.64 -8.68
CA TYR A 243 -4.35 4.26 -8.27
C TYR A 243 -2.85 3.96 -8.17
N SER A 244 -2.06 4.39 -9.16
CA SER A 244 -0.60 4.27 -9.09
C SER A 244 -0.01 5.03 -7.92
N GLU A 245 -0.54 6.21 -7.58
CA GLU A 245 -0.07 7.01 -6.44
C GLU A 245 -0.40 6.34 -5.11
N PHE A 246 -1.63 5.84 -4.98
CA PHE A 246 -2.03 5.06 -3.80
C PHE A 246 -1.14 3.83 -3.64
N HIS A 247 -0.83 3.14 -4.74
CA HIS A 247 0.09 2.02 -4.74
C HIS A 247 1.50 2.44 -4.31
N ARG A 248 2.05 3.54 -4.84
CA ARG A 248 3.35 4.08 -4.40
C ARG A 248 3.39 4.41 -2.92
N ILE A 249 2.29 4.91 -2.34
CA ILE A 249 2.22 5.25 -0.91
C ILE A 249 2.10 4.01 -0.01
N THR A 250 1.23 3.08 -0.38
CA THR A 250 0.75 2.00 0.52
C THR A 250 1.25 0.60 0.14
N ASN A 251 1.76 0.46 -1.07
CA ASN A 251 2.07 -0.81 -1.73
C ASN A 251 0.88 -1.77 -1.83
N GLN A 252 -0.33 -1.22 -1.94
CA GLN A 252 -1.57 -1.97 -2.13
C GLN A 252 -2.16 -1.67 -3.50
N ASN A 253 -2.73 -2.69 -4.15
CA ASN A 253 -3.54 -2.50 -5.34
C ASN A 253 -4.96 -2.15 -4.90
N LEU A 254 -5.30 -0.86 -4.90
CA LEU A 254 -6.59 -0.37 -4.41
C LEU A 254 -7.78 -1.01 -5.13
N PRO A 255 -7.83 -1.01 -6.49
CA PRO A 255 -8.93 -1.66 -7.19
C PRO A 255 -9.11 -3.12 -6.77
N PHE A 256 -8.04 -3.91 -6.80
CA PHE A 256 -8.11 -5.33 -6.44
C PHE A 256 -8.59 -5.54 -4.99
N SER A 257 -7.97 -4.86 -4.02
CA SER A 257 -8.32 -4.99 -2.60
C SER A 257 -9.76 -4.55 -2.32
N PHE A 258 -10.21 -3.49 -3.01
CA PHE A 258 -11.57 -2.99 -2.88
C PHE A 258 -12.57 -4.02 -3.43
N PHE A 259 -12.36 -4.54 -4.64
CA PHE A 259 -13.25 -5.51 -5.26
C PHE A 259 -13.28 -6.85 -4.52
N ALA A 260 -12.12 -7.39 -4.15
CA ALA A 260 -12.06 -8.61 -3.35
C ALA A 260 -12.77 -8.44 -1.99
N GLY A 261 -12.67 -7.25 -1.38
CA GLY A 261 -13.41 -6.90 -0.18
C GLY A 261 -14.92 -6.89 -0.41
N LEU A 262 -15.38 -6.22 -1.48
CA LEU A 262 -16.79 -6.21 -1.85
C LEU A 262 -17.31 -7.62 -2.08
N ASP A 263 -16.65 -8.44 -2.90
CA ASP A 263 -17.08 -9.80 -3.20
C ASP A 263 -17.22 -10.65 -1.93
N LYS A 264 -16.22 -10.55 -1.03
CA LYS A 264 -16.22 -11.26 0.25
C LYS A 264 -17.41 -10.90 1.14
N TYR A 265 -17.74 -9.61 1.24
CA TYR A 265 -18.77 -9.14 2.18
C TYR A 265 -20.16 -9.00 1.58
N THR A 266 -20.29 -9.03 0.25
CA THR A 266 -21.56 -8.81 -0.46
C THR A 266 -22.66 -9.74 0.05
N GLN A 267 -22.41 -11.04 0.16
CA GLN A 267 -23.42 -11.99 0.61
C GLN A 267 -23.90 -11.73 2.05
N GLN A 268 -22.97 -11.39 2.96
CA GLN A 268 -23.30 -11.09 4.36
C GLN A 268 -24.08 -9.78 4.47
N LEU A 269 -23.67 -8.75 3.72
CA LEU A 269 -24.39 -7.48 3.63
C LEU A 269 -25.82 -7.71 3.12
N LEU A 270 -25.99 -8.46 2.02
CA LEU A 270 -27.29 -8.82 1.48
C LEU A 270 -28.18 -9.55 2.50
N GLN A 271 -27.61 -10.48 3.28
CA GLN A 271 -28.34 -11.17 4.35
C GLN A 271 -28.77 -10.22 5.48
N LEU A 272 -27.87 -9.32 5.92
CA LEU A 272 -28.21 -8.31 6.92
C LEU A 272 -29.34 -7.39 6.44
N TYR A 273 -29.31 -7.01 5.16
CA TYR A 273 -30.36 -6.18 4.56
C TYR A 273 -31.69 -6.91 4.45
N LYS A 274 -31.70 -8.20 4.05
CA LYS A 274 -32.93 -9.01 4.03
C LYS A 274 -33.60 -9.11 5.41
N LYS A 275 -32.82 -9.04 6.50
CA LYS A 275 -33.33 -9.07 7.88
C LYS A 275 -33.93 -7.72 8.35
N LYS A 276 -33.47 -6.58 7.80
CA LYS A 276 -34.01 -5.24 8.12
C LYS A 276 -34.92 -4.72 7.01
N ARG A 277 -36.11 -5.32 6.87
CA ARG A 277 -37.10 -4.99 5.82
C ARG A 277 -38.05 -3.83 6.14
N THR A 278 -38.00 -3.25 7.33
CA THR A 278 -39.01 -2.29 7.80
C THR A 278 -38.63 -0.84 7.53
N GLY A 279 -39.61 -0.02 7.16
CA GLY A 279 -39.47 1.43 6.91
C GLY A 279 -39.00 1.78 5.49
N ILE A 280 -38.94 3.09 5.20
CA ILE A 280 -38.62 3.67 3.88
C ILE A 280 -37.29 3.14 3.31
N PHE A 281 -36.30 2.92 4.19
CA PHE A 281 -35.00 2.33 3.82
C PHE A 281 -35.15 0.88 3.33
N GLY A 282 -35.96 0.08 4.03
CA GLY A 282 -36.22 -1.32 3.68
C GLY A 282 -36.97 -1.47 2.36
N GLU A 283 -37.94 -0.60 2.08
CA GLU A 283 -38.71 -0.57 0.82
C GLU A 283 -37.83 -0.19 -0.37
N LYS A 284 -37.05 0.90 -0.27
CA LYS A 284 -36.11 1.30 -1.32
C LYS A 284 -35.08 0.22 -1.61
N MET A 285 -34.56 -0.44 -0.57
CA MET A 285 -33.61 -1.54 -0.73
C MET A 285 -34.28 -2.78 -1.35
N ALA A 286 -35.52 -3.10 -1.00
CA ALA A 286 -36.27 -4.19 -1.63
C ALA A 286 -36.54 -3.94 -3.12
N ASN A 287 -36.71 -2.68 -3.52
CA ASN A 287 -36.83 -2.28 -4.92
C ASN A 287 -35.50 -2.42 -5.66
N LEU A 288 -34.39 -1.96 -5.07
CA LEU A 288 -33.04 -2.13 -5.59
C LEU A 288 -32.67 -3.61 -5.79
N LEU A 289 -32.99 -4.46 -4.81
CA LEU A 289 -32.73 -5.90 -4.89
C LEU A 289 -33.63 -6.62 -5.91
N ARG A 290 -34.86 -6.15 -6.14
CA ARG A 290 -35.74 -6.66 -7.21
C ARG A 290 -35.21 -6.29 -8.60
N ALA A 291 -34.87 -5.01 -8.80
CA ALA A 291 -34.24 -4.54 -10.04
C ALA A 291 -32.94 -5.31 -10.33
N TYR A 292 -32.16 -5.64 -9.28
CA TYR A 292 -30.99 -6.51 -9.40
C TYR A 292 -31.34 -7.94 -9.81
N ALA A 293 -32.33 -8.57 -9.16
CA ALA A 293 -32.75 -9.94 -9.52
C ALA A 293 -33.25 -10.02 -10.97
N GLU A 294 -33.92 -8.98 -11.45
CA GLU A 294 -34.34 -8.83 -12.85
C GLU A 294 -33.14 -8.58 -13.78
N GLN A 295 -32.19 -7.73 -13.41
CA GLN A 295 -30.95 -7.51 -14.16
C GLN A 295 -30.07 -8.76 -14.24
N VAL A 296 -29.91 -9.53 -13.16
CA VAL A 296 -29.18 -10.81 -13.16
C VAL A 296 -29.88 -11.85 -14.01
N ARG A 297 -31.21 -11.86 -14.01
CA ARG A 297 -32.01 -12.73 -14.88
C ARG A 297 -31.84 -12.36 -16.37
N LEU A 298 -31.67 -11.08 -16.68
CA LEU A 298 -31.37 -10.58 -18.03
C LEU A 298 -29.89 -10.76 -18.41
N MET A 299 -28.96 -10.65 -17.46
CA MET A 299 -27.51 -10.80 -17.63
C MET A 299 -26.99 -12.23 -17.54
N TYR A 300 -27.83 -13.21 -17.18
CA TYR A 300 -27.50 -14.62 -17.39
C TYR A 300 -27.26 -14.94 -18.88
N ASN A 301 -27.53 -13.98 -19.77
CA ASN A 301 -27.17 -14.00 -21.18
C ASN A 301 -25.87 -13.23 -21.53
N VAL A 302 -25.28 -12.40 -20.66
CA VAL A 302 -24.00 -11.69 -20.93
C VAL A 302 -23.22 -11.36 -19.62
N LEU A 303 -22.01 -11.93 -19.51
CA LEU A 303 -20.87 -11.75 -18.58
C LEU A 303 -21.04 -11.04 -17.20
N ASN A 304 -20.63 -11.75 -16.14
CA ASN A 304 -21.09 -11.60 -14.75
C ASN A 304 -20.15 -10.82 -13.78
N ILE A 305 -19.42 -9.80 -14.22
CA ILE A 305 -18.45 -9.07 -13.35
C ILE A 305 -18.76 -7.57 -13.22
N GLY A 306 -19.31 -6.91 -14.25
CA GLY A 306 -19.54 -5.46 -14.24
C GLY A 306 -20.65 -4.97 -13.31
N VAL A 307 -21.60 -5.84 -12.93
CA VAL A 307 -22.85 -5.42 -12.26
C VAL A 307 -22.83 -5.58 -10.75
N SER A 308 -22.06 -6.51 -10.19
CA SER A 308 -21.75 -6.54 -8.75
C SER A 308 -21.08 -5.24 -8.28
N PHE A 309 -20.30 -4.60 -9.15
CA PHE A 309 -19.65 -3.32 -8.90
C PHE A 309 -20.65 -2.16 -8.76
N SER A 310 -21.61 -2.05 -9.69
CA SER A 310 -22.63 -0.99 -9.69
C SER A 310 -23.49 -1.00 -8.42
N ILE A 311 -23.81 -2.19 -7.92
CA ILE A 311 -24.60 -2.38 -6.69
C ILE A 311 -23.85 -1.88 -5.47
N CYS A 312 -22.58 -2.27 -5.33
CA CYS A 312 -21.78 -1.88 -4.17
C CYS A 312 -21.56 -0.36 -4.12
N VAL A 313 -21.33 0.26 -5.28
CA VAL A 313 -21.19 1.72 -5.42
C VAL A 313 -22.49 2.43 -5.04
N ASN A 314 -23.64 1.98 -5.57
CA ASN A 314 -24.94 2.59 -5.26
C ASN A 314 -25.36 2.42 -3.79
N ILE A 315 -25.00 1.29 -3.15
CA ILE A 315 -25.24 1.09 -1.73
C ILE A 315 -24.35 2.01 -0.89
N LEU A 316 -23.07 2.17 -1.25
CA LEU A 316 -22.12 3.04 -0.54
C LEU A 316 -22.49 4.52 -0.65
N THR A 317 -22.90 4.99 -1.84
CA THR A 317 -23.36 6.38 -2.04
C THR A 317 -24.62 6.67 -1.24
N PHE A 318 -25.59 5.75 -1.23
CA PHE A 318 -26.82 5.89 -0.47
C PHE A 318 -26.60 5.92 1.06
N VAL A 319 -25.74 5.05 1.59
CA VAL A 319 -25.36 5.05 3.01
C VAL A 319 -24.63 6.35 3.40
N HIS A 320 -23.88 6.95 2.47
CA HIS A 320 -23.26 8.25 2.68
C HIS A 320 -24.28 9.41 2.67
N GLN A 321 -25.28 9.37 1.79
CA GLN A 321 -26.36 10.38 1.73
C GLN A 321 -27.25 10.34 2.97
N ASP A 322 -27.68 9.16 3.45
CA ASP A 322 -28.49 9.04 4.67
C ASP A 322 -27.76 9.51 5.94
N LYS A 323 -26.42 9.42 5.96
CA LYS A 323 -25.58 9.98 7.03
C LYS A 323 -25.43 11.51 6.93
N ASN A 324 -25.37 12.06 5.72
CA ASN A 324 -25.24 13.50 5.50
C ASN A 324 -26.56 14.26 5.73
N ASP A 325 -27.70 13.66 5.41
CA ASP A 325 -29.02 14.23 5.75
C ASP A 325 -29.23 14.34 7.27
N LYS A 326 -28.51 13.55 8.07
CA LYS A 326 -28.50 13.61 9.54
C LYS A 326 -27.42 14.54 10.12
N ARG A 327 -26.52 15.08 9.29
CA ARG A 327 -25.42 15.98 9.66
C ARG A 327 -25.32 17.15 8.68
N SER A 328 -26.36 17.99 8.60
CA SER A 328 -26.18 19.31 8.00
C SER A 328 -25.40 20.20 8.97
N LYS A 329 -24.06 20.26 8.77
CA LYS A 329 -23.14 21.39 9.02
C LYS A 329 -21.67 20.90 8.99
N SER A 330 -21.11 20.75 7.78
CA SER A 330 -19.74 21.15 7.39
C SER A 330 -19.22 20.39 6.15
N SER A 331 -18.87 21.18 5.13
CA SER A 331 -18.06 20.87 3.93
C SER A 331 -18.29 19.53 3.20
N SER A 332 -19.01 19.60 2.08
CA SER A 332 -19.19 18.53 1.10
C SER A 332 -17.90 18.20 0.34
N PHE A 333 -17.47 16.94 0.41
CA PHE A 333 -16.52 16.34 -0.54
C PHE A 333 -17.33 15.42 -1.47
N GLY A 334 -17.71 15.93 -2.64
CA GLY A 334 -18.35 15.16 -3.69
C GLY A 334 -17.30 14.45 -4.53
N TRP A 335 -17.24 13.13 -4.48
CA TRP A 335 -16.55 12.36 -5.52
C TRP A 335 -17.39 12.46 -6.81
N PRO A 336 -16.79 12.73 -7.98
CA PRO A 336 -17.57 12.86 -9.21
C PRO A 336 -18.10 11.48 -9.63
N THR A 337 -19.41 11.28 -9.54
CA THR A 337 -20.18 10.21 -10.19
C THR A 337 -19.87 10.08 -11.69
N THR A 338 -19.35 11.15 -12.30
CA THR A 338 -18.99 11.25 -13.72
C THR A 338 -17.82 10.36 -14.16
N LEU A 339 -16.92 9.93 -13.28
CA LEU A 339 -15.82 9.01 -13.62
C LEU A 339 -16.31 7.56 -13.77
N LEU A 340 -17.27 7.18 -12.93
CA LEU A 340 -17.85 5.83 -12.90
C LEU A 340 -18.84 5.62 -14.06
N GLU A 341 -19.62 6.65 -14.40
CA GLU A 341 -20.49 6.65 -15.58
C GLU A 341 -19.70 6.57 -16.90
N ARG A 342 -18.57 7.30 -17.01
CA ARG A 342 -17.75 7.28 -18.23
C ARG A 342 -17.12 5.91 -18.52
N ARG A 343 -16.74 5.17 -17.48
CA ARG A 343 -16.16 3.82 -17.63
C ARG A 343 -17.23 2.79 -17.99
N LEU A 344 -18.45 2.92 -17.44
CA LEU A 344 -19.62 2.13 -17.83
C LEU A 344 -20.03 2.38 -19.29
N ILE A 345 -20.04 3.63 -19.74
CA ILE A 345 -20.40 3.99 -21.13
C ILE A 345 -19.34 3.49 -22.12
N SER A 346 -18.05 3.64 -21.81
CA SER A 346 -16.95 3.16 -22.66
C SER A 346 -16.98 1.63 -22.81
N SER A 347 -17.21 0.88 -21.73
CA SER A 347 -17.32 -0.58 -21.78
C SER A 347 -18.61 -1.07 -22.46
N LEU A 348 -19.68 -0.28 -22.46
CA LEU A 348 -20.92 -0.59 -23.20
C LEU A 348 -20.79 -0.29 -24.70
N GLN A 349 -20.05 0.75 -25.09
CA GLN A 349 -19.80 1.08 -26.50
C GLN A 349 -18.85 0.09 -27.20
N GLU A 350 -17.85 -0.45 -26.48
CA GLU A 350 -16.96 -1.50 -27.01
C GLU A 350 -17.70 -2.84 -27.21
N LEU A 351 -18.76 -3.12 -26.44
CA LEU A 351 -19.57 -4.34 -26.56
C LEU A 351 -20.69 -4.26 -27.62
N GLN A 352 -20.99 -3.06 -28.13
CA GLN A 352 -22.00 -2.85 -29.18
C GLN A 352 -21.38 -2.69 -30.58
N GLY A 353 -20.04 -2.66 -30.69
CA GLY A 353 -19.29 -2.49 -31.94
C GLY A 353 -18.70 -3.77 -32.54
N THR A 354 -19.05 -4.94 -32.01
CA THR A 354 -18.70 -6.29 -32.53
C THR A 354 -19.96 -7.12 -32.58
#